data_AF-A0A8R1W7G1-F1
#
_entry.id   AF-A0A8R1W7G1-F1
#
_cell.length_a   1.000
_cell.length_b   1.000
_cell.length_c   1.000
_cell.angle_alpha   90.00
_cell.angle_beta   90.00
_cell.angle_gamma   90.00
#
_symmetry.space_group_name_H-M   'P 1'
#
loop_
_entity.id
_entity.type
_entity.pdbx_description
1 polymer ?
#
loop_
_entity_poly.entity_id
_entity_poly.type
_entity_poly.pdbx_seq_one_letter_code
_entity_poly.pdbx_strand_id
1 'polypeptide(L)'
;MTNDIIHDETTCINGIESLWHQRLCVVPFGKSKPCQGDSGGPMICNNLQYGVCSHGYPLIGLNQDCNYNATQSVYMFINYYEKWLKEIMGSKKKKNEVLGICLSHIITYCILY
;
A
#
# COMPACT_ATOMS: atom_id res chain seq x y z
N MET A 1 12.67 -4.69 5.67
CA MET A 1 12.88 -4.10 4.33
C MET A 1 12.78 -5.21 3.29
N THR A 2 12.17 -4.88 2.15
CA THR A 2 11.97 -5.69 0.93
C THR A 2 10.88 -6.75 0.98
N ASN A 3 9.62 -6.29 1.00
CA ASN A 3 8.54 -7.06 0.39
C ASN A 3 8.26 -6.44 -0.97
N ASP A 4 8.35 -7.24 -2.02
CA ASP A 4 7.78 -6.88 -3.31
C ASP A 4 6.26 -6.93 -3.17
N ILE A 5 5.59 -5.86 -3.57
CA ILE A 5 4.14 -5.72 -3.44
C ILE A 5 3.52 -6.09 -4.77
N ILE A 6 2.74 -7.17 -4.77
CA ILE A 6 1.92 -7.56 -5.91
C ILE A 6 0.66 -6.69 -5.88
N HIS A 7 0.33 -6.07 -7.00
CA HIS A 7 -0.88 -5.27 -7.17
C HIS A 7 -1.69 -5.85 -8.33
N ASP A 8 -2.61 -6.76 -7.98
CA ASP A 8 -3.55 -7.40 -8.89
C ASP A 8 -4.88 -7.72 -8.21
N GLU A 9 -5.85 -8.21 -9.00
CA GLU A 9 -7.20 -8.57 -8.56
C GLU A 9 -7.23 -9.71 -7.52
N THR A 10 -6.21 -10.55 -7.48
CA THR A 10 -6.17 -11.73 -6.61
C THR A 10 -5.55 -11.47 -5.25
N THR A 11 -4.85 -10.33 -5.10
CA THR A 11 -4.07 -10.04 -3.90
C THR A 11 -4.97 -9.60 -2.74
N CYS A 12 -6.00 -8.79 -3.00
CA CYS A 12 -6.99 -8.40 -2.00
C CYS A 12 -7.97 -9.54 -1.75
N ILE A 13 -8.30 -9.81 -0.48
CA ILE A 13 -9.26 -10.87 -0.09
C ILE A 13 -10.25 -10.35 0.97
N ASN A 14 -11.16 -11.20 1.47
CA ASN A 14 -12.14 -10.88 2.52
C ASN A 14 -13.17 -9.80 2.13
N GLY A 15 -13.70 -9.87 0.90
CA GLY A 15 -14.79 -9.00 0.46
C GLY A 15 -14.33 -7.62 -0.04
N ILE A 16 -13.03 -7.42 -0.22
CA ILE A 16 -12.45 -6.20 -0.81
C ILE A 16 -11.71 -6.48 -2.13
N GLU A 17 -11.93 -7.65 -2.74
CA GLU A 17 -11.31 -8.11 -3.99
C GLU A 17 -11.51 -7.05 -5.09
N SER A 18 -12.75 -6.56 -5.26
CA SER A 18 -13.11 -5.57 -6.29
C SER A 18 -12.47 -4.18 -6.10
N LEU A 19 -11.86 -3.93 -4.94
CA LEU A 19 -11.24 -2.65 -4.61
C LEU A 19 -9.72 -2.63 -4.86
N TRP A 20 -9.16 -3.67 -5.49
CA TRP A 20 -7.73 -3.78 -5.77
C TRP A 20 -7.17 -2.56 -6.54
N HIS A 21 -7.95 -1.94 -7.43
CA HIS A 21 -7.52 -0.72 -8.13
C HIS A 21 -7.36 0.50 -7.21
N GLN A 22 -8.06 0.52 -6.07
CA GLN A 22 -8.11 1.64 -5.14
C GLN A 22 -7.21 1.42 -3.92
N ARG A 23 -6.79 0.16 -3.69
CA ARG A 23 -6.15 -0.29 -2.47
C ARG A 23 -4.97 -1.20 -2.79
N LEU A 24 -3.88 -1.03 -2.05
CA LEU A 24 -2.75 -1.96 -2.08
C LEU A 24 -2.92 -2.93 -0.91
N CYS A 25 -3.21 -4.19 -1.23
CA CYS A 25 -3.30 -5.27 -0.26
C CYS A 25 -1.94 -5.96 -0.17
N VAL A 26 -1.43 -6.11 1.04
CA VAL A 26 -0.08 -6.61 1.30
C VAL A 26 -0.19 -7.73 2.31
N VAL A 27 0.31 -8.91 1.94
CA VAL A 27 0.58 -9.98 2.90
C VAL A 27 2.05 -9.90 3.27
N PRO A 28 2.43 -9.18 4.33
CA PRO A 28 3.82 -9.06 4.72
C PRO A 28 4.36 -10.42 5.15
N PHE A 29 5.41 -10.88 4.48
CA PHE A 29 6.21 -12.01 4.94
C PHE A 29 7.37 -11.48 5.80
N GLY A 30 7.49 -11.97 7.04
CA GLY A 30 8.62 -11.63 7.92
C GLY A 30 8.46 -10.38 8.79
N LYS A 31 9.54 -9.61 8.97
CA LYS A 31 9.74 -8.67 10.11
C LYS A 31 9.24 -7.23 9.94
N SER A 32 8.72 -6.84 8.78
CA SER A 32 8.22 -5.47 8.55
C SER A 32 6.76 -5.52 8.15
N LYS A 33 5.89 -5.20 9.10
CA LYS A 33 4.46 -5.02 8.88
C LYS A 33 3.96 -3.80 9.65
N PRO A 34 2.94 -3.10 9.14
CA PRO A 34 2.26 -2.08 9.91
C PRO A 34 1.58 -2.72 11.12
N CYS A 35 1.55 -1.95 12.20
CA CYS A 35 1.01 -2.32 13.50
C CYS A 35 -0.07 -1.34 13.95
N GLN A 36 -0.66 -1.60 15.11
CA GLN A 36 -1.54 -0.67 15.79
C GLN A 36 -0.83 0.67 15.98
N GLY A 37 -1.44 1.75 15.50
CA GLY A 37 -0.90 3.11 15.56
C GLY A 37 -0.21 3.59 14.29
N ASP A 38 0.05 2.72 13.32
CA ASP A 38 0.66 3.11 12.04
C ASP A 38 -0.36 3.60 10.98
N SER A 39 -1.66 3.59 11.30
CA SER A 39 -2.71 4.13 10.44
C SER A 39 -2.40 5.58 10.01
N GLY A 40 -2.45 5.84 8.71
CA GLY A 40 -2.05 7.11 8.10
C GLY A 40 -0.56 7.18 7.72
N GLY A 41 0.26 6.20 8.12
CA GLY A 41 1.66 6.08 7.77
C GLY A 41 1.90 5.90 6.26
N PRO A 42 3.03 6.36 5.72
CA PRO A 42 3.33 6.25 4.30
C PRO A 42 3.85 4.86 3.95
N MET A 43 3.42 4.28 2.82
CA MET A 43 4.14 3.17 2.19
C MET A 43 5.08 3.73 1.12
N ILE A 44 6.38 3.53 1.31
CA ILE A 44 7.42 4.09 0.44
C ILE A 44 8.14 2.96 -0.28
N CYS A 45 8.17 2.99 -1.61
CA CYS A 45 8.90 2.04 -2.44
C CYS A 45 9.76 2.81 -3.44
N ASN A 46 11.01 2.41 -3.66
CA ASN A 46 11.91 3.13 -4.57
C ASN A 46 11.92 4.66 -4.37
N ASN A 47 11.93 5.11 -3.11
CA ASN A 47 11.89 6.52 -2.69
C ASN A 47 10.62 7.30 -3.11
N LEU A 48 9.58 6.62 -3.57
CA LEU A 48 8.28 7.20 -3.90
C LEU A 48 7.22 6.67 -2.93
N GLN A 49 6.27 7.52 -2.56
CA GLN A 49 5.13 7.09 -1.75
C GLN A 49 4.07 6.48 -2.65
N TYR A 50 3.75 5.21 -2.43
CA TYR A 50 2.73 4.47 -3.18
C TYR A 50 1.41 4.36 -2.42
N GLY A 51 1.47 4.32 -1.09
CA GLY A 51 0.29 4.10 -0.28
C GLY A 51 0.25 4.89 1.02
N VAL A 52 -0.94 4.87 1.62
CA VAL A 52 -1.21 5.37 2.97
C VAL A 52 -1.82 4.23 3.78
N CYS A 53 -1.21 3.85 4.90
CA CYS A 53 -1.66 2.77 5.76
C CYS A 53 -3.09 3.02 6.22
N SER A 54 -3.98 2.05 6.03
CA SER A 54 -5.38 2.15 6.46
C SER A 54 -5.62 1.26 7.67
N HIS A 55 -5.64 -0.05 7.46
CA HIS A 55 -5.93 -1.06 8.46
C HIS A 55 -5.36 -2.40 8.01
N GLY A 56 -5.41 -3.41 8.87
CA GLY A 56 -5.13 -4.78 8.49
C GLY A 56 -6.06 -5.76 9.20
N TYR A 57 -6.24 -6.94 8.63
CA TYR A 57 -7.07 -8.00 9.21
C TYR A 57 -6.30 -9.33 9.26
N PRO A 58 -6.61 -10.18 10.24
CA PRO A 58 -6.02 -11.51 10.33
C PRO A 58 -6.49 -12.40 9.16
N LEU A 59 -5.57 -13.17 8.61
CA LEU A 59 -5.82 -14.11 7.51
C LEU A 59 -6.27 -15.50 7.99
N ILE A 60 -5.95 -15.88 9.23
CA ILE A 60 -6.23 -17.22 9.78
C ILE A 60 -6.69 -17.17 11.24
N GLY A 61 -7.77 -16.45 11.56
CA GLY A 61 -8.39 -16.50 12.90
C GLY A 61 -7.46 -16.21 14.10
N LEU A 62 -6.27 -15.68 13.83
CA LEU A 62 -5.27 -15.32 14.83
C LEU A 62 -5.56 -13.93 15.38
N ASN A 63 -5.09 -13.68 16.59
CA ASN A 63 -5.16 -12.35 17.20
C ASN A 63 -4.41 -11.33 16.34
N GLN A 64 -4.91 -10.09 16.33
CA GLN A 64 -4.32 -8.95 15.61
C GLN A 64 -3.07 -8.41 16.31
N ASP A 65 -2.23 -9.29 16.86
CA ASP A 65 -0.96 -8.87 17.46
C ASP A 65 0.08 -8.63 16.37
N CYS A 66 0.88 -7.60 16.59
CA CYS A 66 1.95 -7.20 15.67
C CYS A 66 3.11 -8.20 15.60
N ASN A 67 3.01 -9.31 16.35
CA ASN A 67 3.98 -10.39 16.34
C ASN A 67 3.58 -11.57 15.43
N TYR A 68 2.34 -11.62 14.90
CA TYR A 68 1.89 -12.72 14.03
C TYR A 68 2.02 -12.41 12.55
N ASN A 69 2.58 -13.35 11.78
CA ASN A 69 2.87 -13.17 10.35
C ASN A 69 1.66 -13.30 9.42
N ALA A 70 0.44 -13.48 9.95
CA ALA A 70 -0.73 -13.79 9.15
C ALA A 70 -1.79 -12.68 9.22
N THR A 71 -1.39 -11.44 8.93
CA THR A 71 -2.30 -10.30 8.79
C THR A 71 -2.11 -9.69 7.42
N GLN A 72 -3.18 -9.51 6.66
CA GLN A 72 -3.13 -8.70 5.44
C GLN A 72 -3.30 -7.24 5.81
N SER A 73 -2.36 -6.42 5.34
CA SER A 73 -2.37 -4.97 5.50
C SER A 73 -2.95 -4.32 4.26
N VAL A 74 -3.75 -3.28 4.45
CA VAL A 74 -4.44 -2.56 3.38
C VAL A 74 -3.98 -1.11 3.40
N TYR A 75 -3.56 -0.62 2.24
CA TYR A 75 -3.15 0.77 2.03
C TYR A 75 -4.06 1.41 0.99
N MET A 76 -4.31 2.70 1.11
CA MET A 76 -4.94 3.49 0.06
C MET A 76 -3.94 3.71 -1.08
N PHE A 77 -4.30 3.37 -2.32
CA PHE A 77 -3.38 3.50 -3.45
C PHE A 77 -3.33 4.93 -3.98
N ILE A 78 -2.22 5.63 -3.77
CA ILE A 78 -2.10 7.06 -4.12
C ILE A 78 -2.32 7.31 -5.61
N ASN A 79 -1.86 6.42 -6.49
CA ASN A 79 -1.97 6.59 -7.94
C ASN A 79 -3.44 6.64 -8.40
N TYR A 80 -4.31 5.85 -7.78
CA TYR A 80 -5.75 5.88 -8.08
C TYR A 80 -6.37 7.26 -7.79
N TYR A 81 -5.91 7.91 -6.71
CA TYR A 81 -6.42 9.20 -6.26
C TYR A 81 -5.62 10.39 -6.80
N GLU A 82 -4.67 10.18 -7.71
CA GLU A 82 -3.75 11.22 -8.20
C GLU A 82 -4.50 12.43 -8.77
N LYS A 83 -5.54 12.18 -9.58
CA LYS A 83 -6.36 13.24 -10.19
C LYS A 83 -7.01 14.12 -9.10
N TRP A 84 -7.68 13.50 -8.15
CA TRP A 84 -8.33 14.20 -7.03
C TRP A 84 -7.31 14.98 -6.19
N LEU A 85 -6.15 14.38 -5.89
CA LEU A 85 -5.08 15.06 -5.15
C LEU A 85 -4.56 16.29 -5.91
N LYS A 86 -4.36 16.19 -7.22
CA LYS A 86 -3.92 17.31 -8.08
C LYS A 86 -4.95 18.44 -8.12
N GLU A 87 -6.24 18.12 -8.09
CA GLU A 87 -7.33 19.10 -8.04
C GLU A 87 -7.33 19.85 -6.69
N ILE A 88 -7.19 19.14 -5.57
CA ILE A 88 -7.20 19.73 -4.22
C ILE A 88 -5.96 20.59 -3.94
N MET A 89 -4.77 20.14 -4.36
CA MET A 89 -3.53 20.88 -4.10
C MET A 89 -3.43 22.20 -4.89
N GLY A 90 -4.33 22.41 -5.86
CA GLY A 90 -4.21 23.47 -6.86
C GLY A 90 -3.02 23.20 -7.78
N SER A 91 -3.20 23.41 -9.08
CA SER A 91 -2.18 23.16 -10.09
C SER A 91 -0.99 24.13 -9.98
N LYS A 92 -0.06 23.86 -9.06
CA LYS A 92 1.30 24.42 -9.14
C LYS A 92 2.03 23.73 -10.29
N LYS A 93 2.47 24.49 -11.30
CA LYS A 93 3.35 23.98 -12.37
C LYS A 93 4.54 23.26 -11.73
N LYS A 94 4.67 21.95 -11.93
CA LYS A 94 5.87 21.20 -11.51
C LYS A 94 6.99 21.35 -12.52
N LYS A 95 8.20 21.57 -12.00
CA LYS A 95 9.47 21.24 -12.68
C LYS A 95 9.55 19.71 -12.81
N ASN A 96 9.98 19.25 -13.99
CA ASN A 96 10.27 17.86 -14.41
C ASN A 96 9.86 16.78 -13.41
N GLU A 97 8.68 16.21 -13.65
CA GLU A 97 8.13 15.10 -12.90
C GLU A 97 8.78 13.80 -13.42
N VAL A 98 9.54 13.11 -12.56
CA VAL A 98 9.95 11.74 -12.85
C VAL A 98 8.70 10.90 -12.69
N LEU A 99 8.11 10.51 -13.82
CA LEU A 99 7.00 9.58 -13.87
C LEU A 99 7.51 8.22 -13.38
N GLY A 100 7.22 7.89 -12.12
CA GLY A 100 7.41 6.54 -11.60
C GLY A 100 6.39 5.62 -12.28
N ILE A 101 6.74 5.12 -13.46
CA ILE A 101 5.86 4.23 -14.22
C ILE A 101 5.82 2.90 -13.47
N CYS A 102 4.65 2.53 -12.94
CA CYS A 102 4.39 1.18 -12.45
C CYS A 102 4.22 0.27 -13.69
N LEU A 103 5.33 -0.05 -14.37
CA LEU A 103 5.34 -0.88 -15.59
C LEU A 103 5.12 -2.37 -15.30
N SER A 104 5.18 -2.77 -14.03
CA SER A 104 4.98 -4.13 -13.55
C SER A 104 3.86 -4.17 -12.51
N HIS A 105 3.14 -5.29 -12.46
CA HIS A 105 2.23 -5.66 -11.36
C HIS A 105 2.96 -5.85 -10.01
N ILE A 106 4.27 -5.60 -9.98
CA ILE A 106 5.16 -5.78 -8.84
C ILE A 106 5.80 -4.42 -8.53
N ILE A 107 5.62 -3.94 -7.30
CA ILE A 107 6.27 -2.75 -6.74
C ILE A 107 7.38 -3.23 -5.80
N THR A 108 8.64 -2.98 -6.16
CA THR A 108 9.80 -3.52 -5.46
C THR A 108 10.37 -2.56 -4.42
N TYR A 109 11.17 -3.10 -3.49
CA TYR A 109 11.91 -2.31 -2.47
C TYR A 109 11.02 -1.41 -1.59
N CYS A 110 9.95 -1.98 -1.06
CA CYS A 110 9.04 -1.26 -0.20
C CYS A 110 9.45 -1.27 1.28
N ILE A 111 9.24 -0.12 1.91
CA ILE A 111 9.22 0.09 3.36
C ILE A 111 7.77 0.35 3.74
N LEU A 112 7.29 -0.51 4.63
CA LEU A 112 5.95 -0.45 5.20
C LEU A 112 6.05 0.24 6.55
N TYR A 113 5.24 1.27 6.75
CA TYR A 113 5.02 1.93 8.03
C TYR A 113 3.59 1.62 8.43
#